data_AF-A0A7D5RXH8-F1
#
_entry.id   AF-A0A7D5RXH8-F1
#
_cell.length_a   1.000
_cell.length_b   1.000
_cell.length_c   1.000
_cell.angle_alpha   90.00
_cell.angle_beta   90.00
_cell.angle_gamma   90.00
#
_symmetry.space_group_name_H-M   'P 1'
#
loop_
_entity.id
_entity.type
_entity.pdbx_description
1 polymer ?
#
loop_
_entity_poly.entity_id
_entity_poly.type
_entity_poly.pdbx_seq_one_letter_code
_entity_poly.pdbx_strand_id
1 'polypeptide(L)'
;MTKKAIQAYARECGFDAVGFASAEADPQDERNLRQYLGEGRHGEMRWMAETAARRVNPQVLWPDACTVICLGVNYGPADDALAIRDEPDRGAISVYARGRDYHDVVKKQLKALGRWLVRSYDCDVKVFVDTAPVMEKPLAMRAGIGWIGRHTNLVSRRFGSWLFLGEVFTTLDLPPDAPEADHCGSCDACRQACPTDALAEPYRIDPRRCVAYLTIEYGGYIAPELAARFGNRIYGCDDCLAACPWNKFASPTLVEQLRARAELAAPRLSWLHTIDDDEFRRRFAGTAIRRIGGGRLRRNVDIALTNVSGLRQDTNTPRAEGLLEPGFGTNRHNAGNRADTRRLTAFQTHARSTMPAPTHTHDMCCGSIDPLAREAKRPCMRLGSAAASTSRRALWPVD
;
A
#
# COMPACT_ATOMS: atom_id res chain seq x y z
N MET A 1 21.59 -8.28 20.16
CA MET A 1 20.25 -8.31 19.52
C MET A 1 20.33 -9.18 18.27
N THR A 2 19.33 -9.97 17.91
CA THR A 2 19.39 -10.83 16.72
C THR A 2 18.23 -10.58 15.75
N LYS A 3 18.56 -10.17 14.52
CA LYS A 3 17.61 -10.07 13.39
C LYS A 3 16.77 -11.36 13.25
N LYS A 4 17.37 -12.52 13.56
CA LYS A 4 16.71 -13.84 13.60
C LYS A 4 15.47 -13.90 14.51
N ALA A 5 15.50 -13.27 15.69
CA ALA A 5 14.35 -13.27 16.61
C ALA A 5 13.20 -12.41 16.05
N ILE A 6 13.53 -11.24 15.49
CA ILE A 6 12.57 -10.36 14.81
C ILE A 6 11.96 -11.08 13.59
N GLN A 7 12.77 -11.78 12.79
CA GLN A 7 12.32 -12.58 11.65
C GLN A 7 11.41 -13.75 12.07
N ALA A 8 11.69 -14.41 13.20
CA ALA A 8 10.83 -15.46 13.73
C ALA A 8 9.46 -14.90 14.14
N TYR A 9 9.44 -13.84 14.96
CA TYR A 9 8.19 -13.24 15.42
C TYR A 9 7.39 -12.56 14.30
N ALA A 10 8.06 -12.02 13.27
CA ALA A 10 7.38 -11.52 12.08
C ALA A 10 6.66 -12.64 11.31
N ARG A 11 7.24 -13.85 11.21
CA ARG A 11 6.55 -15.01 10.63
C ARG A 11 5.37 -15.46 11.48
N GLU A 12 5.48 -15.43 12.81
CA GLU A 12 4.34 -15.66 13.72
C GLU A 12 3.22 -14.62 13.54
N CYS A 13 3.56 -13.38 13.17
CA CYS A 13 2.60 -12.34 12.78
C CYS A 13 1.98 -12.57 11.38
N GLY A 14 2.47 -13.54 10.60
CA GLY A 14 2.01 -13.85 9.24
C GLY A 14 2.71 -13.06 8.13
N PHE A 15 3.97 -12.66 8.33
CA PHE A 15 4.83 -12.12 7.26
C PHE A 15 5.67 -13.23 6.60
N ASP A 16 5.60 -13.31 5.27
CA ASP A 16 6.27 -14.29 4.42
C ASP A 16 7.71 -13.90 4.06
N ALA A 17 7.96 -12.59 3.96
CA ALA A 17 9.27 -12.00 3.73
C ALA A 17 9.59 -10.94 4.79
N VAL A 18 10.85 -10.88 5.20
CA VAL A 18 11.37 -9.96 6.24
C VAL A 18 12.80 -9.58 5.88
N GLY A 19 13.05 -8.30 5.71
CA GLY A 19 14.36 -7.74 5.42
C GLY A 19 14.61 -6.44 6.20
N PHE A 20 15.86 -5.98 6.26
CA PHE A 20 16.24 -4.81 7.05
C PHE A 20 17.06 -3.86 6.17
N ALA A 21 16.64 -2.59 6.08
CA ALA A 21 17.34 -1.52 5.37
C ALA A 21 17.70 -0.38 6.32
N SER A 22 18.72 0.41 5.99
CA SER A 22 18.97 1.71 6.63
C SER A 22 17.78 2.64 6.42
N ALA A 23 17.46 3.45 7.44
CA ALA A 23 16.48 4.53 7.36
C ALA A 23 17.02 5.81 6.69
N GLU A 24 18.28 5.82 6.27
CA GLU A 24 18.86 6.93 5.52
C GLU A 24 18.27 7.05 4.10
N ALA A 25 18.42 8.24 3.52
CA ALA A 25 18.01 8.53 2.14
C ALA A 25 18.94 7.83 1.13
N ASP A 26 18.35 7.31 0.05
CA ASP A 26 19.11 6.89 -1.13
C ASP A 26 19.08 8.00 -2.20
N PRO A 27 20.24 8.57 -2.60
CA PRO A 27 20.29 9.58 -3.65
C PRO A 27 19.70 9.12 -4.99
N GLN A 28 19.64 7.82 -5.27
CA GLN A 28 19.00 7.29 -6.47
C GLN A 28 17.47 7.35 -6.39
N ASP A 29 16.88 7.13 -5.21
CA ASP A 29 15.43 7.28 -5.00
C ASP A 29 14.98 8.72 -5.24
N GLU A 30 15.75 9.69 -4.76
CA GLU A 30 15.49 11.11 -5.03
C GLU A 30 15.60 11.43 -6.52
N ARG A 31 16.66 10.99 -7.21
CA ARG A 31 16.81 11.20 -8.66
C ARG A 31 15.64 10.60 -9.44
N ASN A 32 15.27 9.36 -9.13
CA ASN A 32 14.17 8.64 -9.77
C ASN A 32 12.83 9.37 -9.58
N LEU A 33 12.50 9.77 -8.34
CA LEU A 33 11.25 10.50 -8.07
C LEU A 33 11.25 11.88 -8.73
N ARG A 34 12.37 12.62 -8.67
CA ARG A 34 12.48 13.95 -9.27
C ARG A 34 12.25 13.89 -10.78
N GLN A 35 12.84 12.91 -11.47
CA GLN A 35 12.60 12.65 -12.89
C GLN A 35 11.12 12.30 -13.15
N TYR A 36 10.57 11.32 -12.42
CA TYR A 36 9.18 10.88 -12.57
C TYR A 36 8.15 12.00 -12.35
N LEU A 37 8.40 12.90 -11.39
CA LEU A 37 7.58 14.08 -11.15
C LEU A 37 7.73 15.13 -12.27
N GLY A 38 8.96 15.42 -12.70
CA GLY A 38 9.25 16.39 -13.77
C GLY A 38 8.68 15.97 -15.13
N GLU A 39 8.59 14.66 -15.39
CA GLU A 39 7.96 14.09 -16.58
C GLU A 39 6.41 14.03 -16.50
N GLY A 40 5.82 14.52 -15.40
CA GLY A 40 4.36 14.51 -15.19
C GLY A 40 3.75 13.11 -15.02
N ARG A 41 4.57 12.08 -14.78
CA ARG A 41 4.13 10.67 -14.74
C ARG A 41 3.28 10.33 -13.51
N HIS A 42 3.20 11.23 -12.52
CA HIS A 42 2.25 11.11 -11.42
C HIS A 42 0.79 11.36 -11.84
N GLY A 43 0.51 11.90 -13.03
CA GLY A 43 -0.87 12.16 -13.48
C GLY A 43 -1.62 13.06 -12.50
N GLU A 44 -2.84 12.66 -12.12
CA GLU A 44 -3.66 13.39 -11.14
C GLU A 44 -3.27 13.11 -9.67
N MET A 45 -2.29 12.24 -9.39
CA MET A 45 -1.81 11.91 -8.04
C MET A 45 -0.94 13.05 -7.46
N ARG A 46 -1.53 14.25 -7.33
CA ARG A 46 -0.89 15.47 -6.78
C ARG A 46 -0.19 15.24 -5.45
N TRP A 47 -0.73 14.32 -4.64
CA TRP A 47 -0.14 13.92 -3.37
C TRP A 47 1.30 13.41 -3.52
N MET A 48 1.73 12.87 -4.67
CA MET A 48 3.13 12.51 -4.89
C MET A 48 4.06 13.72 -4.88
N ALA A 49 3.70 14.79 -5.59
CA ALA A 49 4.48 16.03 -5.56
C ALA A 49 4.42 16.70 -4.17
N GLU A 50 3.23 16.81 -3.59
CA GLU A 50 2.99 17.43 -2.26
C GLU A 50 3.63 16.65 -1.09
N THR A 51 4.07 15.40 -1.31
CA THR A 51 4.76 14.57 -0.32
C THR A 51 6.19 14.18 -0.70
N ALA A 52 6.74 14.69 -1.81
CA ALA A 52 8.00 14.22 -2.40
C ALA A 52 9.18 14.17 -1.38
N ALA A 53 9.39 15.24 -0.62
CA ALA A 53 10.46 15.30 0.40
C ALA A 53 10.31 14.26 1.52
N ARG A 54 9.08 13.79 1.81
CA ARG A 54 8.82 12.71 2.79
C ARG A 54 9.05 11.32 2.21
N ARG A 55 8.98 11.16 0.88
CA ARG A 55 9.16 9.88 0.17
C ARG A 55 10.62 9.50 0.02
N VAL A 56 11.48 10.46 -0.28
CA VAL A 56 12.90 10.23 -0.60
C VAL A 56 13.77 9.92 0.61
N ASN A 57 13.32 10.25 1.82
CA ASN A 57 14.07 10.05 3.04
C ASN A 57 13.14 9.59 4.20
N PRO A 58 13.27 8.34 4.68
CA PRO A 58 12.55 7.84 5.84
C PRO A 58 12.71 8.72 7.09
N GLN A 59 13.88 9.32 7.31
CA GLN A 59 14.13 10.21 8.45
C GLN A 59 13.38 11.55 8.37
N VAL A 60 12.89 11.98 7.20
CA VAL A 60 11.98 13.14 7.10
C VAL A 60 10.59 12.82 7.65
N LEU A 61 10.18 11.55 7.65
CA LEU A 61 8.97 11.09 8.36
C LEU A 61 9.22 10.85 9.85
N TRP A 62 10.46 10.49 10.22
CA TRP A 62 10.85 10.32 11.60
C TRP A 62 12.37 10.42 11.81
N PRO A 63 12.89 11.52 12.36
CA PRO A 63 14.34 11.73 12.49
C PRO A 63 15.08 10.66 13.29
N ASP A 64 14.42 10.04 14.28
CA ASP A 64 15.03 9.04 15.16
C ASP A 64 15.07 7.61 14.54
N ALA A 65 14.57 7.44 13.30
CA ALA A 65 14.62 6.14 12.64
C ALA A 65 16.06 5.77 12.24
N CYS A 66 16.51 4.60 12.68
CA CYS A 66 17.80 4.00 12.32
C CYS A 66 17.61 2.88 11.30
N THR A 67 16.69 1.95 11.58
CA THR A 67 16.38 0.81 10.70
C THR A 67 14.94 0.86 10.19
N VAL A 68 14.76 0.46 8.93
CA VAL A 68 13.46 0.10 8.35
C VAL A 68 13.40 -1.42 8.21
N ILE A 69 12.55 -2.06 9.02
CA ILE A 69 12.20 -3.47 8.87
C ILE A 69 11.14 -3.56 7.77
N CYS A 70 11.54 -4.01 6.59
CA CYS A 70 10.66 -4.20 5.44
C CYS A 70 10.02 -5.58 5.52
N LEU A 71 8.74 -5.68 5.19
CA LEU A 71 7.94 -6.88 5.38
C LEU A 71 7.11 -7.17 4.12
N GLY A 72 6.91 -8.44 3.83
CA GLY A 72 6.10 -8.91 2.71
C GLY A 72 5.05 -9.92 3.15
N VAL A 73 3.83 -9.79 2.64
CA VAL A 73 2.73 -10.76 2.81
C VAL A 73 2.32 -11.29 1.44
N ASN A 74 2.35 -12.61 1.26
CA ASN A 74 1.97 -13.27 0.02
C ASN A 74 0.47 -13.12 -0.24
N TYR A 75 0.10 -12.65 -1.44
CA TYR A 75 -1.28 -12.60 -1.91
C TYR A 75 -1.51 -13.39 -3.21
N GLY A 76 -0.58 -14.29 -3.56
CA GLY A 76 -0.64 -15.11 -4.77
C GLY A 76 -1.99 -15.81 -4.94
N PRO A 77 -2.59 -15.77 -6.13
CA PRO A 77 -3.87 -16.43 -6.38
C PRO A 77 -3.70 -17.96 -6.36
N ALA A 78 -4.80 -18.67 -6.12
CA ALA A 78 -4.86 -20.13 -6.28
C ALA A 78 -5.02 -20.53 -7.76
N ASP A 79 -5.74 -19.69 -8.52
CA ASP A 79 -6.09 -19.89 -9.92
C ASP A 79 -5.27 -18.96 -10.83
N ASP A 80 -5.37 -19.15 -12.15
CA ASP A 80 -4.77 -18.20 -13.10
C ASP A 80 -5.40 -16.81 -12.96
N ALA A 81 -4.57 -15.81 -12.68
CA ALA A 81 -4.97 -14.40 -12.58
C ALA A 81 -5.62 -13.87 -13.87
N LEU A 82 -5.27 -14.43 -15.03
CA LEU A 82 -5.69 -13.98 -16.36
C LEU A 82 -6.93 -14.68 -16.91
N ALA A 83 -7.31 -15.86 -16.42
CA ALA A 83 -8.42 -16.67 -16.98
C ALA A 83 -9.75 -15.88 -17.10
N ILE A 84 -10.01 -14.96 -16.15
CA ILE A 84 -11.20 -14.08 -16.16
C ILE A 84 -11.30 -13.20 -17.43
N ARG A 85 -10.21 -13.00 -18.18
CA ARG A 85 -10.23 -12.24 -19.45
C ARG A 85 -11.04 -12.92 -20.55
N ASP A 86 -11.16 -14.24 -20.48
CA ASP A 86 -11.85 -15.06 -21.47
C ASP A 86 -13.35 -15.25 -21.14
N GLU A 87 -13.82 -14.63 -20.04
CA GLU A 87 -15.22 -14.57 -19.63
C GLU A 87 -15.84 -13.18 -19.93
N PRO A 88 -16.37 -12.94 -21.15
CA PRO A 88 -16.83 -11.62 -21.58
C PRO A 88 -18.08 -11.10 -20.84
N ASP A 89 -18.86 -11.93 -20.13
CA ASP A 89 -19.96 -11.44 -19.29
C ASP A 89 -19.50 -11.02 -17.88
N ARG A 90 -18.23 -11.21 -17.54
CA ARG A 90 -17.66 -10.98 -16.20
C ARG A 90 -16.67 -9.82 -16.18
N GLY A 91 -16.62 -9.14 -15.04
CA GLY A 91 -15.70 -8.03 -14.81
C GLY A 91 -14.42 -8.51 -14.12
N ALA A 92 -13.28 -8.31 -14.77
CA ALA A 92 -11.98 -8.62 -14.21
C ALA A 92 -11.58 -7.60 -13.14
N ILE A 93 -11.46 -8.09 -11.90
CA ILE A 93 -10.91 -7.38 -10.74
C ILE A 93 -9.51 -7.91 -10.49
N SER A 94 -8.54 -7.03 -10.25
CA SER A 94 -7.16 -7.41 -9.92
C SER A 94 -7.08 -8.24 -8.63
N VAL A 95 -6.24 -9.28 -8.62
CA VAL A 95 -6.14 -10.28 -7.55
C VAL A 95 -6.03 -9.63 -6.16
N TYR A 96 -5.24 -8.57 -6.02
CA TYR A 96 -5.00 -7.88 -4.75
C TYR A 96 -6.29 -7.33 -4.10
N ALA A 97 -7.34 -7.08 -4.90
CA ALA A 97 -8.58 -6.45 -4.46
C ALA A 97 -9.78 -7.41 -4.32
N ARG A 98 -9.59 -8.71 -4.58
CA ARG A 98 -10.65 -9.73 -4.52
C ARG A 98 -10.99 -10.17 -3.08
N GLY A 99 -10.12 -9.91 -2.11
CA GLY A 99 -10.27 -10.31 -0.71
C GLY A 99 -10.77 -9.20 0.23
N ARG A 100 -10.43 -9.30 1.52
CA ARG A 100 -10.48 -8.16 2.45
C ARG A 100 -9.43 -7.13 2.05
N ASP A 101 -9.71 -5.87 2.33
CA ASP A 101 -8.76 -4.78 2.15
C ASP A 101 -7.43 -5.08 2.88
N TYR A 102 -6.34 -5.19 2.12
CA TYR A 102 -5.03 -5.59 2.65
C TYR A 102 -4.50 -4.58 3.66
N HIS A 103 -4.89 -3.30 3.56
CA HIS A 103 -4.54 -2.28 4.54
C HIS A 103 -4.95 -2.68 5.95
N ASP A 104 -6.15 -3.23 6.14
CA ASP A 104 -6.62 -3.72 7.45
C ASP A 104 -5.79 -4.91 7.95
N VAL A 105 -5.52 -5.86 7.04
CA VAL A 105 -4.83 -7.12 7.34
C VAL A 105 -3.38 -6.86 7.72
N VAL A 106 -2.62 -6.23 6.81
CA VAL A 106 -1.19 -5.93 6.98
C VAL A 106 -0.98 -4.99 8.17
N LYS A 107 -1.79 -3.93 8.33
CA LYS A 107 -1.68 -3.00 9.47
C LYS A 107 -1.96 -3.66 10.83
N LYS A 108 -2.79 -4.70 10.88
CA LYS A 108 -2.99 -5.50 12.10
C LYS A 108 -1.74 -6.32 12.43
N GLN A 109 -1.11 -6.94 11.43
CA GLN A 109 0.13 -7.71 11.59
C GLN A 109 1.31 -6.81 11.99
N LEU A 110 1.47 -5.67 11.31
CA LEU A 110 2.48 -4.64 11.65
C LEU A 110 2.33 -4.15 13.09
N LYS A 111 1.10 -3.91 13.56
CA LYS A 111 0.82 -3.54 14.96
C LYS A 111 1.07 -4.67 15.97
N ALA A 112 1.08 -5.94 15.55
CA ALA A 112 1.47 -7.05 16.41
C ALA A 112 3.00 -7.05 16.60
N LEU A 113 3.75 -7.04 15.49
CA LEU A 113 5.21 -6.97 15.47
C LEU A 113 5.75 -5.72 16.19
N GLY A 114 5.23 -4.53 15.86
CA GLY A 114 5.67 -3.28 16.49
C GLY A 114 5.46 -3.26 18.00
N ARG A 115 4.32 -3.74 18.50
CA ARG A 115 4.08 -3.84 19.95
C ARG A 115 4.98 -4.88 20.62
N TRP A 116 5.40 -5.92 19.91
CA TRP A 116 6.36 -6.90 20.44
C TRP A 116 7.77 -6.33 20.50
N LEU A 117 8.23 -5.63 19.45
CA LEU A 117 9.53 -4.94 19.44
C LEU A 117 9.69 -4.03 20.66
N VAL A 118 8.74 -3.13 20.91
CA VAL A 118 8.74 -2.19 22.06
C VAL A 118 8.71 -2.90 23.42
N ARG A 119 8.14 -4.11 23.52
CA ARG A 119 8.15 -4.89 24.78
C ARG A 119 9.43 -5.71 24.97
N SER A 120 10.08 -6.10 23.88
CA SER A 120 11.24 -7.00 23.88
C SER A 120 12.57 -6.24 23.84
N TYR A 121 12.56 -4.98 23.40
CA TYR A 121 13.72 -4.12 23.23
C TYR A 121 13.36 -2.69 23.63
N ASP A 122 14.30 -1.98 24.24
CA ASP A 122 14.18 -0.54 24.55
C ASP A 122 14.30 0.27 23.24
N CYS A 123 13.17 0.42 22.55
CA CYS A 123 13.09 1.11 21.27
C CYS A 123 11.69 1.67 21.01
N ASP A 124 11.62 2.71 20.17
CA ASP A 124 10.38 3.19 19.58
C ASP A 124 10.16 2.56 18.19
N VAL A 125 8.90 2.60 17.71
CA VAL A 125 8.51 2.13 16.37
C VAL A 125 7.45 3.01 15.71
N LYS A 126 7.46 3.06 14.37
CA LYS A 126 6.34 3.55 13.55
C LYS A 126 6.05 2.55 12.44
N VAL A 127 4.76 2.35 12.12
CA VAL A 127 4.32 1.34 11.15
C VAL A 127 3.60 1.94 9.95
N PHE A 128 3.89 1.45 8.75
CA PHE A 128 3.44 2.01 7.48
C PHE A 128 2.95 0.91 6.51
N VAL A 129 1.95 1.26 5.68
CA VAL A 129 1.44 0.45 4.55
C VAL A 129 0.67 1.37 3.59
N ASP A 130 1.09 1.42 2.31
CA ASP A 130 0.60 2.12 1.10
C ASP A 130 0.23 3.61 1.25
N THR A 131 -0.71 3.88 2.15
CA THR A 131 -1.30 5.18 2.48
C THR A 131 -0.32 6.25 2.99
N ALA A 132 0.88 5.84 3.42
CA ALA A 132 1.92 6.74 3.88
C ALA A 132 2.86 7.14 2.72
N PRO A 133 3.51 8.30 2.76
CA PRO A 133 4.46 8.69 1.73
C PRO A 133 5.82 8.01 1.94
N VAL A 134 5.83 6.68 1.94
CA VAL A 134 7.02 5.81 2.04
C VAL A 134 7.32 5.24 0.65
N MET A 135 8.60 5.04 0.31
CA MET A 135 9.00 4.31 -0.90
C MET A 135 9.17 2.82 -0.58
N GLU A 136 8.05 2.14 -0.32
CA GLU A 136 8.00 0.73 0.10
C GLU A 136 8.82 -0.19 -0.82
N LYS A 137 8.67 -0.02 -2.14
CA LYS A 137 9.34 -0.84 -3.16
C LYS A 137 10.88 -0.69 -3.14
N PRO A 138 11.47 0.52 -3.26
CA PRO A 138 12.91 0.71 -3.06
C PRO A 138 13.44 0.26 -1.70
N LEU A 139 12.71 0.51 -0.60
CA LEU A 139 13.10 0.06 0.73
C LEU A 139 13.15 -1.47 0.81
N ALA A 140 12.13 -2.17 0.32
CA ALA A 140 12.08 -3.63 0.25
C ALA A 140 13.19 -4.22 -0.64
N MET A 141 13.58 -3.53 -1.72
CA MET A 141 14.73 -3.89 -2.55
C MET A 141 16.05 -3.75 -1.77
N ARG A 142 16.29 -2.59 -1.12
CA ARG A 142 17.48 -2.39 -0.27
C ARG A 142 17.55 -3.38 0.89
N ALA A 143 16.40 -3.78 1.41
CA ALA A 143 16.26 -4.78 2.46
C ALA A 143 16.42 -6.25 1.99
N GLY A 144 16.72 -6.50 0.71
CA GLY A 144 16.96 -7.84 0.19
C GLY A 144 15.71 -8.73 0.03
N ILE A 145 14.49 -8.15 0.05
CA ILE A 145 13.25 -8.94 -0.18
C ILE A 145 13.15 -9.38 -1.66
N GLY A 146 13.73 -8.60 -2.57
CA GLY A 146 13.67 -8.83 -4.00
C GLY A 146 14.29 -7.68 -4.79
N TRP A 147 14.00 -7.60 -6.08
CA TRP A 147 14.44 -6.54 -6.99
C TRP A 147 13.24 -5.85 -7.63
N ILE A 148 13.42 -4.65 -8.16
CA ILE A 148 12.36 -3.99 -8.95
C ILE A 148 12.36 -4.60 -10.35
N GLY A 149 11.31 -5.33 -10.69
CA GLY A 149 11.15 -5.89 -12.03
C GLY A 149 10.94 -4.81 -13.09
N ARG A 150 11.14 -5.16 -14.37
CA ARG A 150 10.94 -4.25 -15.52
C ARG A 150 9.54 -3.63 -15.60
N HIS A 151 8.54 -4.22 -14.93
CA HIS A 151 7.18 -3.70 -14.75
C HIS A 151 6.99 -2.76 -13.53
N THR A 152 8.06 -2.32 -12.86
CA THR A 152 8.06 -1.36 -11.72
C THR A 152 7.37 -1.84 -10.41
N ASN A 153 7.22 -3.16 -10.23
CA ASN A 153 6.83 -3.75 -8.95
C ASN A 153 7.99 -4.61 -8.41
N LEU A 154 8.02 -4.81 -7.09
CA LEU A 154 8.98 -5.71 -6.47
C LEU A 154 8.71 -7.14 -6.94
N VAL A 155 9.78 -7.87 -7.28
CA VAL A 155 9.76 -9.29 -7.61
C VAL A 155 10.70 -10.00 -6.66
N SER A 156 10.26 -11.13 -6.10
CA SER A 156 11.03 -11.96 -5.18
C SER A 156 11.20 -13.37 -5.75
N ARG A 157 12.26 -14.07 -5.33
CA ARG A 157 12.56 -15.44 -5.79
C ARG A 157 11.54 -16.48 -5.31
N ARG A 158 10.82 -16.20 -4.22
CA ARG A 158 9.89 -17.15 -3.54
C ARG A 158 8.41 -16.85 -3.75
N PHE A 159 8.04 -15.62 -4.05
CA PHE A 159 6.64 -15.20 -4.16
C PHE A 159 6.34 -14.49 -5.49
N GLY A 160 7.31 -14.47 -6.41
CA GLY A 160 7.21 -13.71 -7.66
C GLY A 160 6.88 -12.25 -7.35
N SER A 161 5.87 -11.72 -8.03
CA SER A 161 5.39 -10.34 -7.85
C SER A 161 4.24 -10.20 -6.84
N TRP A 162 3.85 -11.27 -6.17
CA TRP A 162 2.63 -11.35 -5.36
C TRP A 162 2.85 -11.04 -3.87
N LEU A 163 3.52 -9.91 -3.58
CA LEU A 163 3.74 -9.42 -2.21
C LEU A 163 3.04 -8.09 -1.96
N PHE A 164 2.21 -8.03 -0.91
CA PHE A 164 1.90 -6.76 -0.25
C PHE A 164 3.09 -6.36 0.60
N LEU A 165 3.40 -5.07 0.64
CA LEU A 165 4.50 -4.51 1.43
C LEU A 165 3.96 -3.82 2.69
N GLY A 166 4.89 -3.57 3.61
CA GLY A 166 4.68 -2.71 4.77
C GLY A 166 5.96 -2.63 5.60
N GLU A 167 6.10 -1.55 6.36
CA GLU A 167 7.34 -1.25 7.06
C GLU A 167 7.11 -1.02 8.55
N VAL A 168 8.11 -1.42 9.34
CA VAL A 168 8.30 -0.95 10.71
C VAL A 168 9.60 -0.15 10.76
N PHE A 169 9.50 1.17 10.87
CA PHE A 169 10.64 2.02 11.20
C PHE A 169 10.91 1.86 12.70
N THR A 170 12.18 1.87 13.11
CA THR A 170 12.56 1.75 14.52
C THR A 170 13.86 2.48 14.85
N THR A 171 14.00 2.88 16.12
CA THR A 171 15.25 3.41 16.70
C THR A 171 16.31 2.33 16.94
N LEU A 172 16.00 1.05 16.71
CA LEU A 172 17.02 -0.01 16.76
C LEU A 172 18.04 0.18 15.63
N ASP A 173 19.31 0.28 16.00
CA ASP A 173 20.43 0.16 15.07
C ASP A 173 20.69 -1.32 14.77
N LEU A 174 20.33 -1.75 13.55
CA LEU A 174 20.48 -3.13 13.09
C LEU A 174 21.19 -3.10 11.72
N PRO A 175 22.19 -3.97 11.49
CA PRO A 175 22.91 -3.97 10.22
C PRO A 175 21.94 -4.30 9.07
N PRO A 176 21.97 -3.55 7.96
CA PRO A 176 21.12 -3.80 6.80
C PRO A 176 21.45 -5.17 6.17
N ASP A 177 20.50 -5.73 5.42
CA ASP A 177 20.76 -6.86 4.54
C ASP A 177 21.37 -6.39 3.21
N ALA A 178 21.96 -7.33 2.47
CA ALA A 178 22.38 -7.07 1.10
C ALA A 178 21.16 -7.03 0.17
N PRO A 179 21.06 -6.07 -0.77
CA PRO A 179 20.05 -6.09 -1.83
C PRO A 179 20.16 -7.37 -2.68
N GLU A 180 19.01 -7.88 -3.14
CA GLU A 180 18.97 -8.99 -4.11
C GLU A 180 19.30 -8.47 -5.53
N ALA A 181 19.92 -9.30 -6.36
CA ALA A 181 20.28 -8.94 -7.72
C ALA A 181 19.04 -8.79 -8.63
N ASP A 182 19.17 -8.06 -9.74
CA ASP A 182 18.15 -8.06 -10.78
C ASP A 182 18.19 -9.39 -11.56
N HIS A 183 17.05 -10.09 -11.61
CA HIS A 183 16.90 -11.35 -12.36
C HIS A 183 15.92 -11.25 -13.54
N CYS A 184 15.69 -10.05 -14.08
CA CYS A 184 14.91 -9.86 -15.31
C CYS A 184 15.72 -10.18 -16.58
N GLY A 185 17.04 -9.96 -16.57
CA GLY A 185 17.89 -10.23 -17.74
C GLY A 185 17.40 -9.49 -18.99
N SER A 186 17.26 -10.21 -20.12
CA SER A 186 16.70 -9.68 -21.37
C SER A 186 15.16 -9.76 -21.48
N CYS A 187 14.46 -10.31 -20.47
CA CYS A 187 13.02 -10.55 -20.54
C CYS A 187 12.20 -9.27 -20.70
N ASP A 188 11.18 -9.31 -21.56
CA ASP A 188 10.25 -8.21 -21.82
C ASP A 188 8.77 -8.64 -21.77
N ALA A 189 8.46 -9.87 -21.34
CA ALA A 189 7.11 -10.45 -21.32
C ALA A 189 6.07 -9.53 -20.65
N CYS A 190 6.42 -8.89 -19.53
CA CYS A 190 5.55 -7.94 -18.83
C CYS A 190 5.24 -6.65 -19.61
N ARG A 191 6.09 -6.27 -20.58
CA ARG A 191 5.89 -5.14 -21.50
C ARG A 191 5.02 -5.57 -22.68
N GLN A 192 5.28 -6.74 -23.26
CA GLN A 192 4.45 -7.34 -24.32
C GLN A 192 3.02 -7.60 -23.84
N ALA A 193 2.84 -8.03 -22.59
CA ALA A 193 1.53 -8.23 -21.97
C ALA A 193 0.83 -6.92 -21.57
N CYS A 194 1.50 -5.76 -21.58
CA CYS A 194 0.91 -4.51 -21.13
C CYS A 194 -0.15 -4.02 -22.14
N PRO A 195 -1.46 -4.04 -21.80
CA PRO A 195 -2.52 -3.86 -22.79
C PRO A 195 -2.58 -2.44 -23.36
N THR A 196 -1.88 -1.47 -22.78
CA THR A 196 -1.93 -0.03 -23.12
C THR A 196 -0.54 0.62 -23.31
N ASP A 197 0.52 -0.17 -23.44
CA ASP A 197 1.92 0.30 -23.59
C ASP A 197 2.39 1.23 -22.45
N ALA A 198 1.78 1.10 -21.26
CA ALA A 198 2.20 1.85 -20.08
C ALA A 198 3.61 1.50 -19.59
N LEU A 199 4.20 0.43 -20.11
CA LEU A 199 5.57 -0.05 -19.87
C LEU A 199 6.41 0.00 -21.17
N ALA A 200 6.28 1.11 -21.93
CA ALA A 200 6.99 1.32 -23.19
C ALA A 200 8.53 1.18 -23.04
N GLU A 201 9.08 1.48 -21.86
CA GLU A 201 10.50 1.35 -21.52
C GLU A 201 10.67 0.43 -20.28
N PRO A 202 11.76 -0.34 -20.18
CA PRO A 202 12.00 -1.17 -19.00
C PRO A 202 12.21 -0.31 -17.74
N TYR A 203 11.70 -0.78 -16.60
CA TYR A 203 11.77 -0.10 -15.29
C TYR A 203 11.09 1.28 -15.24
N ARG A 204 10.29 1.61 -16.26
CA ARG A 204 9.64 2.91 -16.41
C ARG A 204 8.17 2.72 -16.75
N ILE A 205 7.30 3.22 -15.87
CA ILE A 205 5.85 3.21 -16.06
C ILE A 205 5.34 4.61 -16.40
N ASP A 206 4.37 4.69 -17.32
CA ASP A 206 3.49 5.84 -17.50
C ASP A 206 2.08 5.49 -16.99
N PRO A 207 1.75 5.85 -15.73
CA PRO A 207 0.43 5.63 -15.15
C PRO A 207 -0.71 6.19 -15.99
N ARG A 208 -0.51 7.30 -16.73
CA ARG A 208 -1.55 7.94 -17.55
C ARG A 208 -2.10 7.02 -18.65
N ARG A 209 -1.37 5.95 -18.98
CA ARG A 209 -1.79 4.85 -19.87
C ARG A 209 -2.13 3.57 -19.10
N CYS A 210 -1.65 3.39 -17.88
CA CYS A 210 -1.80 2.16 -17.11
C CYS A 210 -3.26 1.91 -16.71
N VAL A 211 -3.81 0.76 -17.09
CA VAL A 211 -5.20 0.37 -16.77
C VAL A 211 -5.46 0.38 -15.26
N ALA A 212 -4.47 0.02 -14.43
CA ALA A 212 -4.61 0.07 -12.97
C ALA A 212 -4.80 1.50 -12.45
N TYR A 213 -3.95 2.47 -12.88
CA TYR A 213 -4.15 3.88 -12.53
C TYR A 213 -5.47 4.42 -13.07
N LEU A 214 -5.80 4.13 -14.33
CA LEU A 214 -7.00 4.66 -14.98
C LEU A 214 -8.30 4.16 -14.33
N THR A 215 -8.33 2.89 -13.90
CA THR A 215 -9.49 2.31 -13.21
C THR A 215 -9.56 2.68 -11.72
N ILE A 216 -8.42 2.87 -11.04
CA ILE A 216 -8.37 3.06 -9.59
C ILE A 216 -8.25 4.54 -9.19
N GLU A 217 -7.28 5.28 -9.70
CA GLU A 217 -6.93 6.64 -9.24
C GLU A 217 -7.62 7.73 -10.05
N TYR A 218 -7.63 7.58 -11.37
CA TYR A 218 -8.04 8.64 -12.30
C TYR A 218 -9.55 8.92 -12.24
N GLY A 219 -9.90 10.16 -11.90
CA GLY A 219 -11.30 10.61 -11.82
C GLY A 219 -11.91 11.04 -13.16
N GLY A 220 -11.07 11.43 -14.12
CA GLY A 220 -11.50 12.05 -15.36
C GLY A 220 -12.03 11.11 -16.45
N TYR A 221 -12.19 11.69 -17.63
CA TYR A 221 -12.58 11.02 -18.87
C TYR A 221 -11.39 10.21 -19.43
N ILE A 222 -11.59 8.91 -19.66
CA ILE A 222 -10.60 8.03 -20.26
C ILE A 222 -10.78 8.09 -21.78
N ALA A 223 -9.70 8.40 -22.51
CA ALA A 223 -9.74 8.54 -23.95
C ALA A 223 -10.16 7.21 -24.64
N PRO A 224 -11.03 7.23 -25.67
CA PRO A 224 -11.62 6.02 -26.24
C PRO A 224 -10.60 4.97 -26.71
N GLU A 225 -9.47 5.40 -27.27
CA GLU A 225 -8.40 4.53 -27.75
C GLU A 225 -7.65 3.78 -26.63
N LEU A 226 -7.65 4.32 -25.41
CA LEU A 226 -7.18 3.61 -24.22
C LEU A 226 -8.29 2.73 -23.64
N ALA A 227 -9.53 3.23 -23.56
CA ALA A 227 -10.68 2.50 -23.01
C ALA A 227 -10.97 1.20 -23.80
N ALA A 228 -10.88 1.25 -25.13
CA ALA A 228 -11.03 0.09 -26.02
C ALA A 228 -10.06 -1.07 -25.70
N ARG A 229 -8.88 -0.75 -25.12
CA ARG A 229 -7.82 -1.70 -24.79
C ARG A 229 -7.99 -2.33 -23.40
N PHE A 230 -9.02 -1.96 -22.63
CA PHE A 230 -9.23 -2.49 -21.27
C PHE A 230 -9.78 -3.93 -21.27
N GLY A 231 -10.39 -4.39 -22.36
CA GLY A 231 -11.19 -5.62 -22.35
C GLY A 231 -12.27 -5.54 -21.28
N ASN A 232 -12.37 -6.55 -20.42
CA ASN A 232 -13.30 -6.60 -19.30
C ASN A 232 -12.71 -6.13 -17.94
N ARG A 233 -11.57 -5.44 -17.91
CA ARG A 233 -10.92 -4.96 -16.67
C ARG A 233 -11.66 -3.79 -16.05
N ILE A 234 -12.24 -4.00 -14.87
CA ILE A 234 -13.06 -2.99 -14.16
C ILE A 234 -12.38 -2.39 -12.91
N TYR A 235 -11.36 -3.06 -12.36
CA TYR A 235 -10.62 -2.56 -11.19
C TYR A 235 -9.20 -3.14 -11.15
N GLY A 236 -8.19 -2.30 -11.35
CA GLY A 236 -6.78 -2.75 -11.41
C GLY A 236 -6.44 -3.47 -12.72
N CYS A 237 -5.24 -4.02 -12.79
CA CYS A 237 -4.76 -4.80 -13.94
C CYS A 237 -3.54 -5.63 -13.53
N ASP A 238 -3.60 -6.95 -13.73
CA ASP A 238 -2.53 -7.88 -13.33
C ASP A 238 -1.64 -8.33 -14.49
N ASP A 239 -1.97 -7.99 -15.74
CA ASP A 239 -1.29 -8.47 -16.95
C ASP A 239 0.25 -8.48 -16.88
N CYS A 240 0.86 -7.35 -16.48
CA CYS A 240 2.30 -7.23 -16.38
C CYS A 240 2.91 -7.98 -15.18
N LEU A 241 2.10 -8.25 -14.14
CA LEU A 241 2.49 -9.11 -13.02
C LEU A 241 2.40 -10.57 -13.44
N ALA A 242 1.23 -11.02 -13.92
CA ALA A 242 0.95 -12.41 -14.27
C ALA A 242 1.89 -12.94 -15.36
N ALA A 243 2.24 -12.12 -16.35
CA ALA A 243 3.22 -12.45 -17.39
C ALA A 243 4.68 -12.52 -16.89
N CYS A 244 4.97 -12.19 -15.62
CA CYS A 244 6.31 -12.28 -15.07
C CYS A 244 6.70 -13.76 -14.84
N PRO A 245 7.76 -14.29 -15.49
CA PRO A 245 8.11 -15.71 -15.41
C PRO A 245 8.57 -16.14 -14.00
N TRP A 246 8.86 -15.20 -13.10
CA TRP A 246 9.17 -15.46 -11.69
C TRP A 246 7.95 -15.89 -10.87
N ASN A 247 6.73 -15.64 -11.33
CA ASN A 247 5.51 -16.11 -10.65
C ASN A 247 5.36 -17.64 -10.67
N LYS A 248 6.08 -18.36 -11.55
CA LYS A 248 6.09 -19.84 -11.53
C LYS A 248 6.67 -20.43 -10.24
N PHE A 249 7.39 -19.63 -9.45
CA PHE A 249 7.92 -20.00 -8.14
C PHE A 249 7.01 -19.53 -6.99
N ALA A 250 6.01 -18.71 -7.27
CA ALA A 250 5.07 -18.24 -6.26
C ALA A 250 4.13 -19.38 -5.83
N SER A 251 3.54 -19.23 -4.65
CA SER A 251 2.53 -20.15 -4.12
C SER A 251 1.25 -19.38 -3.77
N PRO A 252 0.08 -20.03 -3.76
CA PRO A 252 -1.16 -19.40 -3.32
C PRO A 252 -1.08 -18.86 -1.89
N THR A 253 -1.83 -17.81 -1.58
CA THR A 253 -1.85 -17.23 -0.23
C THR A 253 -2.47 -18.16 0.81
N LEU A 254 -1.78 -18.25 1.96
CA LEU A 254 -2.27 -18.91 3.17
C LEU A 254 -3.06 -17.95 4.08
N VAL A 255 -3.07 -16.65 3.79
CA VAL A 255 -3.79 -15.65 4.57
C VAL A 255 -5.25 -15.63 4.12
N GLU A 256 -6.11 -16.30 4.89
CA GLU A 256 -7.54 -16.46 4.58
C GLU A 256 -8.24 -15.14 4.21
N GLN A 257 -7.92 -14.04 4.91
CA GLN A 257 -8.54 -12.74 4.66
C GLN A 257 -8.17 -12.14 3.30
N LEU A 258 -7.07 -12.57 2.67
CA LEU A 258 -6.61 -12.10 1.36
C LEU A 258 -7.08 -12.99 0.20
N ARG A 259 -7.69 -14.14 0.48
CA ARG A 259 -8.28 -15.01 -0.56
C ARG A 259 -9.46 -14.30 -1.24
N ALA A 260 -9.66 -14.62 -2.51
CA ALA A 260 -10.75 -14.05 -3.30
C ALA A 260 -12.12 -14.46 -2.70
N ARG A 261 -12.99 -13.47 -2.47
CA ARG A 261 -14.40 -13.74 -2.18
C ARG A 261 -15.08 -14.20 -3.47
N ALA A 262 -15.97 -15.20 -3.38
CA ALA A 262 -16.61 -15.78 -4.56
C ALA A 262 -17.36 -14.73 -5.41
N GLU A 263 -17.99 -13.75 -4.74
CA GLU A 263 -18.73 -12.67 -5.38
C GLU A 263 -17.85 -11.56 -6.01
N LEU A 264 -16.52 -11.63 -5.82
CA LEU A 264 -15.51 -10.70 -6.37
C LEU A 264 -14.51 -11.38 -7.30
N ALA A 265 -14.49 -12.72 -7.37
CA ALA A 265 -13.64 -13.47 -8.28
C ALA A 265 -14.06 -13.29 -9.75
N ALA A 266 -15.38 -13.40 -10.03
CA ALA A 266 -15.95 -13.28 -11.37
C ALA A 266 -17.36 -12.63 -11.35
N PRO A 267 -17.50 -11.36 -10.91
CA PRO A 267 -18.80 -10.69 -10.87
C PRO A 267 -19.36 -10.43 -12.29
N ARG A 268 -20.66 -10.62 -12.49
CA ARG A 268 -21.34 -10.32 -13.77
C ARG A 268 -21.37 -8.81 -14.04
N LEU A 269 -20.96 -8.40 -15.24
CA LEU A 269 -21.01 -7.01 -15.69
C LEU A 269 -22.44 -6.48 -15.73
N SER A 270 -23.40 -7.29 -16.19
CA SER A 270 -24.82 -6.93 -16.23
C SER A 270 -25.38 -6.58 -14.84
N TRP A 271 -25.04 -7.37 -13.82
CA TRP A 271 -25.41 -7.07 -12.44
C TRP A 271 -24.70 -5.80 -11.94
N LEU A 272 -23.37 -5.69 -12.14
CA LEU A 272 -22.58 -4.52 -11.73
C LEU A 272 -23.06 -3.20 -12.35
N HIS A 273 -23.60 -3.21 -13.56
CA HIS A 273 -24.18 -2.03 -14.20
C HIS A 273 -25.51 -1.59 -13.55
N THR A 274 -26.23 -2.50 -12.91
CA THR A 274 -27.54 -2.21 -12.28
C THR A 274 -27.47 -1.76 -10.82
N ILE A 275 -26.35 -1.94 -10.11
CA ILE A 275 -26.28 -1.61 -8.68
C ILE A 275 -26.30 -0.10 -8.41
N ASP A 276 -27.03 0.30 -7.38
CA ASP A 276 -27.01 1.66 -6.82
C ASP A 276 -25.86 1.86 -5.81
N ASP A 277 -25.75 3.06 -5.25
CA ASP A 277 -24.74 3.39 -4.24
C ASP A 277 -24.93 2.64 -2.91
N ASP A 278 -26.13 2.14 -2.60
CA ASP A 278 -26.39 1.37 -1.37
C ASP A 278 -25.92 -0.08 -1.50
N GLU A 279 -26.26 -0.76 -2.60
CA GLU A 279 -25.73 -2.08 -2.92
C GLU A 279 -24.22 -2.01 -3.17
N PHE A 280 -23.68 -0.96 -3.80
CA PHE A 280 -22.22 -0.74 -3.87
C PHE A 280 -21.59 -0.66 -2.47
N ARG A 281 -22.13 0.19 -1.58
CA ARG A 281 -21.61 0.36 -0.22
C ARG A 281 -21.68 -0.93 0.61
N ARG A 282 -22.76 -1.71 0.46
CA ARG A 282 -22.92 -3.03 1.10
C ARG A 282 -21.95 -4.07 0.53
N ARG A 283 -21.92 -4.25 -0.79
CA ARG A 283 -21.13 -5.31 -1.45
C ARG A 283 -19.63 -5.13 -1.23
N PHE A 284 -19.11 -3.94 -1.48
CA PHE A 284 -17.68 -3.68 -1.42
C PHE A 284 -17.22 -3.29 0.00
N ALA A 285 -18.04 -3.52 1.03
CA ALA A 285 -17.66 -3.31 2.41
C ALA A 285 -16.41 -4.13 2.79
N GLY A 286 -15.41 -3.43 3.36
CA GLY A 286 -14.14 -4.03 3.76
C GLY A 286 -13.29 -4.55 2.61
N THR A 287 -13.42 -4.02 1.39
CA THR A 287 -12.52 -4.27 0.26
C THR A 287 -11.88 -2.96 -0.21
N ALA A 288 -10.72 -3.04 -0.85
CA ALA A 288 -10.05 -1.86 -1.42
C ALA A 288 -10.91 -1.14 -2.48
N ILE A 289 -11.80 -1.86 -3.16
CA ILE A 289 -12.67 -1.35 -4.24
C ILE A 289 -13.59 -0.23 -3.72
N ARG A 290 -14.00 -0.26 -2.46
CA ARG A 290 -14.84 0.78 -1.85
C ARG A 290 -14.24 2.18 -2.00
N ARG A 291 -12.91 2.31 -2.08
CA ARG A 291 -12.21 3.61 -2.13
C ARG A 291 -12.49 4.43 -3.38
N ILE A 292 -12.93 3.81 -4.48
CA ILE A 292 -13.16 4.51 -5.75
C ILE A 292 -14.58 5.07 -5.92
N GLY A 293 -15.53 4.60 -5.11
CA GLY A 293 -16.95 4.97 -5.21
C GLY A 293 -17.69 4.35 -6.40
N GLY A 294 -19.02 4.30 -6.29
CA GLY A 294 -19.91 3.67 -7.29
C GLY A 294 -19.75 4.29 -8.68
N GLY A 295 -19.65 5.61 -8.79
CA GLY A 295 -19.50 6.31 -10.07
C GLY A 295 -18.24 5.92 -10.86
N ARG A 296 -17.07 5.76 -10.22
CA ARG A 296 -15.85 5.32 -10.93
C ARG A 296 -15.95 3.84 -11.33
N LEU A 297 -16.51 2.99 -10.47
CA LEU A 297 -16.73 1.58 -10.81
C LEU A 297 -17.70 1.45 -12.00
N ARG A 298 -18.84 2.16 -11.98
CA ARG A 298 -19.82 2.19 -13.07
C ARG A 298 -19.19 2.58 -14.40
N ARG A 299 -18.44 3.70 -14.45
CA ARG A 299 -17.66 4.10 -15.63
C ARG A 299 -16.77 2.97 -16.16
N ASN A 300 -16.07 2.25 -15.29
CA ASN A 300 -15.20 1.14 -15.70
C ASN A 300 -16.01 -0.08 -16.21
N VAL A 301 -17.17 -0.36 -15.61
CA VAL A 301 -18.11 -1.41 -16.04
C VAL A 301 -18.73 -1.09 -17.39
N ASP A 302 -19.07 0.17 -17.66
CA ASP A 302 -19.64 0.63 -18.93
C ASP A 302 -18.61 0.52 -20.07
N ILE A 303 -17.34 0.85 -19.80
CA ILE A 303 -16.21 0.58 -20.71
C ILE A 303 -16.09 -0.93 -21.00
N ALA A 304 -16.11 -1.76 -19.95
CA ALA A 304 -16.04 -3.21 -20.11
C ALA A 304 -17.20 -3.77 -20.94
N LEU A 305 -18.44 -3.35 -20.66
CA LEU A 305 -19.64 -3.73 -21.42
C LEU A 305 -19.55 -3.31 -22.90
N THR A 306 -19.01 -2.12 -23.18
CA THR A 306 -18.80 -1.64 -24.55
C THR A 306 -17.81 -2.53 -25.29
N ASN A 307 -16.66 -2.83 -24.67
CA ASN A 307 -15.62 -3.67 -25.25
C ASN A 307 -16.12 -5.10 -25.55
N VAL A 308 -16.80 -5.74 -24.59
CA VAL A 308 -17.27 -7.13 -24.75
C VAL A 308 -18.50 -7.26 -25.66
N SER A 309 -19.28 -6.19 -25.82
CA SER A 309 -20.37 -6.14 -26.80
C SER A 309 -19.82 -5.94 -28.22
N GLY A 310 -18.78 -5.12 -28.38
CA GLY A 310 -18.03 -5.00 -29.64
C GLY A 310 -17.46 -6.34 -30.11
N LEU A 311 -16.88 -7.12 -29.19
CA LEU A 311 -16.40 -8.49 -29.46
C LEU A 311 -17.51 -9.48 -29.89
N ARG A 312 -18.79 -9.16 -29.66
CA ARG A 312 -19.93 -9.95 -30.19
C ARG A 312 -20.41 -9.42 -31.55
N GLN A 313 -20.19 -8.15 -31.85
CA GLN A 313 -20.67 -7.49 -33.08
C GLN A 313 -19.84 -7.80 -34.33
N ASP A 314 -18.67 -8.44 -34.19
CA ASP A 314 -17.99 -9.12 -35.30
C ASP A 314 -18.82 -10.28 -35.91
N THR A 315 -19.97 -10.62 -35.31
CA THR A 315 -21.05 -11.37 -35.97
C THR A 315 -22.20 -10.47 -36.46
N ASN A 316 -21.88 -9.65 -37.46
CA ASN A 316 -22.81 -9.12 -38.48
C ASN A 316 -24.13 -8.48 -37.98
N THR A 317 -24.07 -7.28 -37.38
CA THR A 317 -25.25 -6.38 -37.16
C THR A 317 -24.80 -4.91 -37.16
N PRO A 318 -25.59 -3.94 -37.70
CA PRO A 318 -25.12 -2.55 -37.84
C PRO A 318 -24.86 -1.81 -36.52
N ARG A 319 -23.91 -0.87 -36.55
CA ARG A 319 -23.55 0.01 -35.42
C ARG A 319 -24.75 0.83 -34.93
N ALA A 320 -24.91 0.89 -33.61
CA ALA A 320 -25.60 1.99 -32.94
C ALA A 320 -24.56 3.06 -32.57
N GLU A 321 -24.59 4.20 -33.25
CA GLU A 321 -23.82 5.38 -32.87
C GLU A 321 -24.60 6.19 -31.81
N GLY A 322 -23.90 6.70 -30.78
CA GLY A 322 -24.43 7.71 -29.86
C GLY A 322 -24.70 7.28 -28.42
N LEU A 323 -23.64 6.96 -27.64
CA LEU A 323 -23.67 6.98 -26.16
C LEU A 323 -22.33 7.46 -25.54
N LEU A 324 -21.76 8.57 -26.03
CA LEU A 324 -20.61 9.25 -25.40
C LEU A 324 -20.72 10.78 -25.52
N GLU A 325 -21.81 11.38 -25.03
CA GLU A 325 -21.90 12.83 -24.80
C GLU A 325 -21.29 13.19 -23.42
N PRO A 326 -20.54 14.31 -23.27
CA PRO A 326 -19.82 14.64 -22.05
C PRO A 326 -20.73 15.22 -20.94
N GLY A 327 -21.59 14.36 -20.39
CA GLY A 327 -22.50 14.67 -19.27
C GLY A 327 -21.88 14.59 -17.87
N PHE A 328 -20.57 14.82 -17.71
CA PHE A 328 -19.95 14.85 -16.38
C PHE A 328 -20.27 16.16 -15.65
N GLY A 329 -21.44 16.20 -15.01
CA GLY A 329 -21.76 17.20 -14.01
C GLY A 329 -20.63 17.27 -12.97
N THR A 330 -20.14 18.49 -12.71
CA THR A 330 -19.05 18.73 -11.75
C THR A 330 -19.51 18.42 -10.34
N ASN A 331 -19.44 17.15 -9.97
CA ASN A 331 -19.92 16.66 -8.69
C ASN A 331 -19.00 17.21 -7.58
N ARG A 332 -19.40 18.36 -7.03
CA ARG A 332 -18.61 19.22 -6.11
C ARG A 332 -18.53 18.61 -4.70
N HIS A 333 -18.52 17.29 -4.61
CA HIS A 333 -18.60 16.45 -3.42
C HIS A 333 -17.47 15.42 -3.40
N ASN A 334 -16.24 15.86 -3.70
CA ASN A 334 -15.03 15.15 -3.26
C ASN A 334 -14.23 15.96 -2.21
N ALA A 335 -14.94 16.80 -1.46
CA ALA A 335 -14.51 17.39 -0.19
C ALA A 335 -15.09 16.59 1.01
N GLY A 336 -15.16 15.26 0.87
CA GLY A 336 -15.94 14.36 1.74
C GLY A 336 -15.17 13.21 2.38
N ASN A 337 -13.82 13.18 2.27
CA ASN A 337 -12.99 12.29 3.09
C ASN A 337 -11.71 12.98 3.60
N ARG A 338 -11.79 14.30 3.82
CA ARG A 338 -10.74 15.11 4.47
C ARG A 338 -10.92 15.11 5.99
N ALA A 339 -10.83 13.94 6.62
CA ALA A 339 -11.01 13.81 8.07
C ALA A 339 -10.18 12.71 8.76
N ASP A 340 -9.01 12.30 8.24
CA ASP A 340 -7.98 11.72 9.13
C ASP A 340 -6.50 11.90 8.74
N THR A 341 -6.14 13.01 8.10
CA THR A 341 -4.72 13.47 8.07
C THR A 341 -4.31 14.22 9.35
N ARG A 342 -5.15 14.19 10.39
CA ARG A 342 -4.88 14.71 11.75
C ARG A 342 -4.81 13.64 12.84
N ARG A 343 -4.67 12.35 12.48
CA ARG A 343 -4.07 11.34 13.35
C ARG A 343 -3.00 10.53 12.63
N LEU A 344 -1.80 11.13 12.55
CA LEU A 344 -0.61 10.34 12.82
C LEU A 344 -0.76 9.79 14.25
N THR A 345 -1.29 8.58 14.42
CA THR A 345 -1.16 7.85 15.68
C THR A 345 0.28 7.38 15.82
N ALA A 346 1.17 8.33 16.10
CA ALA A 346 2.42 8.05 16.78
C ALA A 346 2.04 7.54 18.17
N PHE A 347 2.03 6.22 18.35
CA PHE A 347 2.10 5.63 19.68
C PHE A 347 3.55 5.74 20.14
N GLN A 348 3.93 6.92 20.66
CA GLN A 348 5.11 7.02 21.52
C GLN A 348 4.72 6.46 22.88
N THR A 349 5.16 5.24 23.17
CA THR A 349 5.04 4.63 24.49
C THR A 349 6.30 4.91 25.30
N HIS A 350 6.39 6.12 25.85
CA HIS A 350 7.44 6.45 26.81
C HIS A 350 7.18 5.72 28.14
N ALA A 351 7.87 4.61 28.36
CA ALA A 351 7.85 3.86 29.61
C ALA A 351 8.92 4.39 30.58
N ARG A 352 8.56 5.35 31.44
CA ARG A 352 9.32 5.67 32.66
C ARG A 352 8.39 5.85 33.85
N SER A 353 8.33 4.83 34.71
CA SER A 353 8.36 5.03 36.16
C SER A 353 8.73 3.75 36.90
N THR A 354 9.37 3.91 38.05
CA THR A 354 9.87 2.89 38.97
C THR A 354 8.95 2.71 40.18
N MET A 355 8.83 1.47 40.67
CA MET A 355 8.33 1.05 42.01
C MET A 355 6.83 1.29 42.35
N PRO A 356 6.27 0.60 43.37
CA PRO A 356 6.43 -0.81 43.74
C PRO A 356 5.05 -1.52 43.88
N ALA A 357 5.05 -2.82 44.19
CA ALA A 357 3.83 -3.63 44.35
C ALA A 357 3.12 -3.43 45.71
N PRO A 358 1.78 -3.61 45.76
CA PRO A 358 1.05 -3.89 47.00
C PRO A 358 0.44 -5.32 47.03
N THR A 359 0.31 -5.85 48.25
CA THR A 359 -0.29 -7.16 48.57
C THR A 359 -1.81 -7.12 48.70
N HIS A 360 -2.46 -8.29 48.57
CA HIS A 360 -3.91 -8.48 48.75
C HIS A 360 -4.43 -8.16 50.15
N THR A 361 -5.68 -7.68 50.24
CA THR A 361 -6.67 -8.10 51.26
C THR A 361 -8.09 -7.74 50.82
N HIS A 362 -9.10 -8.41 51.39
CA HIS A 362 -10.54 -8.25 51.11
C HIS A 362 -11.09 -6.94 51.71
N ASP A 363 -12.15 -6.35 51.11
CA ASP A 363 -13.53 -6.53 51.63
C ASP A 363 -14.64 -5.96 50.71
N MET A 364 -15.90 -6.33 51.01
CA MET A 364 -17.12 -5.87 50.32
C MET A 364 -17.67 -4.55 50.89
N CYS A 365 -18.20 -3.65 50.04
CA CYS A 365 -19.56 -3.12 50.21
C CYS A 365 -20.11 -2.30 49.04
N CYS A 366 -21.43 -2.16 49.03
CA CYS A 366 -22.23 -1.43 48.05
C CYS A 366 -22.34 0.07 48.41
N GLY A 367 -22.59 0.96 47.43
CA GLY A 367 -22.84 2.38 47.72
C GLY A 367 -22.79 3.29 46.48
N SER A 368 -23.94 3.53 45.87
CA SER A 368 -24.14 4.56 44.84
C SER A 368 -24.21 5.98 45.43
N ILE A 369 -23.78 7.00 44.68
CA ILE A 369 -24.41 8.34 44.50
C ILE A 369 -23.62 9.19 43.49
N ASP A 370 -24.31 10.16 42.89
CA ASP A 370 -24.03 10.91 41.65
C ASP A 370 -23.13 12.19 41.87
N PRO A 371 -22.95 13.17 40.93
CA PRO A 371 -21.62 13.77 40.69
C PRO A 371 -21.57 15.31 40.85
N LEU A 372 -20.51 15.94 40.29
CA LEU A 372 -20.32 17.37 39.92
C LEU A 372 -19.56 18.30 40.89
N ALA A 373 -18.35 18.69 40.45
CA ALA A 373 -17.63 19.97 40.66
C ALA A 373 -16.33 19.87 39.81
N ARG A 374 -15.95 20.68 38.80
CA ARG A 374 -15.93 22.15 38.63
C ARG A 374 -15.46 22.90 39.89
N GLU A 375 -14.40 23.70 39.93
CA GLU A 375 -13.31 24.08 39.02
C GLU A 375 -12.10 24.45 39.95
N ALA A 376 -10.89 24.91 39.59
CA ALA A 376 -10.43 25.70 38.44
C ALA A 376 -8.91 25.50 38.17
N LYS A 377 -8.29 26.43 37.43
CA LYS A 377 -6.83 26.53 37.19
C LYS A 377 -6.10 27.22 38.35
N ARG A 378 -4.80 26.94 38.55
CA ARG A 378 -3.69 27.94 38.66
C ARG A 378 -2.30 27.23 38.68
N PRO A 379 -1.16 27.94 38.50
CA PRO A 379 -0.02 27.40 37.76
C PRO A 379 1.33 27.40 38.52
N CYS A 380 2.38 27.06 37.77
CA CYS A 380 3.79 27.45 37.95
C CYS A 380 4.60 26.64 38.99
N MET A 381 5.71 26.06 38.53
CA MET A 381 7.04 26.58 38.90
C MET A 381 8.12 26.11 37.92
N ARG A 382 8.92 27.06 37.43
CA ARG A 382 10.27 26.78 36.95
C ARG A 382 11.21 26.72 38.16
N LEU A 383 12.12 25.77 38.19
CA LEU A 383 13.39 25.92 38.88
C LEU A 383 14.51 25.54 37.92
N GLY A 384 15.58 26.33 37.92
CA GLY A 384 16.77 26.09 37.14
C GLY A 384 17.99 26.69 37.83
N SER A 385 19.09 25.94 37.79
CA SER A 385 20.48 26.32 38.10
C SER A 385 21.33 25.16 37.58
N ALA A 386 22.32 25.30 36.67
CA ALA A 386 23.55 26.09 36.78
C ALA A 386 24.38 25.69 38.03
N ALA A 387 25.68 25.37 37.99
CA ALA A 387 26.66 25.14 36.92
C ALA A 387 27.83 24.29 37.52
N ALA A 388 29.05 24.08 37.00
CA ALA A 388 29.81 24.57 35.84
C ALA A 388 31.01 23.63 35.53
N SER A 389 31.66 23.80 34.36
CA SER A 389 33.10 23.51 34.09
C SER A 389 33.59 22.03 34.10
N THR A 390 34.62 21.57 33.34
CA THR A 390 35.66 22.27 32.55
C THR A 390 36.30 21.37 31.46
N SER A 391 36.68 21.93 30.30
CA SER A 391 37.81 21.57 29.37
C SER A 391 38.15 20.09 29.04
N ARG A 392 38.45 19.68 27.78
CA ARG A 392 39.63 20.07 26.94
C ARG A 392 39.46 19.69 25.44
N ARG A 393 40.42 20.12 24.60
CA ARG A 393 40.49 19.96 23.12
C ARG A 393 41.26 18.69 22.66
N ALA A 394 40.88 18.15 21.50
CA ALA A 394 41.71 17.70 20.34
C ALA A 394 40.72 17.17 19.27
N LEU A 395 40.67 17.50 17.97
CA LEU A 395 41.62 17.72 16.86
C LEU A 395 42.23 16.46 16.21
N TRP A 396 41.58 16.01 15.11
CA TRP A 396 42.12 15.35 13.89
C TRP A 396 42.71 13.91 13.99
N PRO A 397 42.74 13.10 12.90
CA PRO A 397 41.86 13.06 11.71
C PRO A 397 41.60 11.66 11.06
N VAL A 398 41.05 11.68 9.83
CA VAL A 398 40.90 10.64 8.77
C VAL A 398 41.68 9.32 8.88
N ASP A 399 40.98 8.23 8.55
CA ASP A 399 41.05 7.59 7.22
C ASP A 399 39.62 7.26 6.71
#